data_AF-A0A1M6U5X8-F1
#
_entry.id   AF-A0A1M6U5X8-F1
#
_cell.length_a   1.000
_cell.length_b   1.000
_cell.length_c   1.000
_cell.angle_alpha   90.00
_cell.angle_beta   90.00
_cell.angle_gamma   90.00
#
_symmetry.space_group_name_H-M   'P 1'
#
loop_
_entity.id
_entity.type
_entity.pdbx_description
1 polymer ?
#
loop_
_entity_poly.entity_id
_entity_poly.type
_entity_poly.pdbx_seq_one_letter_code
_entity_poly.pdbx_strand_id
1 'polypeptide(L)'
;MSKNKFGNSGRDAFLANTADLCFASLECNVAARMKFNFSFVCDDQEQNGFTPFCKLSQEQKDMVFGKLQELSRHSRAELEKMPIGSGKHRQTVLAVYRDFPANTKAVRPKSVPVDADWARLRLESDFRLCGFFVPSELEGKEHGKSGIRFDKNTFYVVFIDPEHNFYQT
;
A
#
# COMPACT_ATOMS: atom_id res chain seq x y z
N MET A 1 43.11 -44.48 7.30
CA MET A 1 41.66 -44.23 7.26
C MET A 1 41.41 -42.89 6.57
N SER A 2 40.79 -42.90 5.39
CA SER A 2 40.46 -41.69 4.60
C SER A 2 39.31 -40.94 5.26
N LYS A 3 39.50 -39.67 5.62
CA LYS A 3 38.40 -38.77 5.99
C LYS A 3 37.73 -38.30 4.70
N ASN A 4 36.62 -38.93 4.33
CA ASN A 4 35.76 -38.42 3.26
C ASN A 4 35.21 -37.04 3.65
N LYS A 5 35.79 -35.97 3.11
CA LYS A 5 35.21 -34.63 3.12
C LYS A 5 34.13 -34.57 2.05
N PHE A 6 32.89 -34.87 2.42
CA PHE A 6 31.73 -34.54 1.59
C PHE A 6 31.52 -33.02 1.66
N GLY A 7 32.16 -32.27 0.77
CA GLY A 7 31.86 -30.85 0.56
C GLY A 7 30.67 -30.74 -0.40
N ASN A 8 29.56 -30.16 0.07
CA ASN A 8 28.41 -29.86 -0.79
C ASN A 8 28.63 -28.48 -1.42
N SER A 9 29.30 -28.46 -2.56
CA SER A 9 29.57 -27.24 -3.33
C SER A 9 28.29 -26.48 -3.71
N GLY A 10 27.15 -27.16 -3.84
CA GLY A 10 25.85 -26.53 -4.07
C GLY A 10 25.35 -25.75 -2.86
N ARG A 11 25.54 -26.26 -1.64
CA ARG A 11 25.23 -25.54 -0.40
C ARG A 11 26.11 -24.31 -0.25
N ASP A 12 27.42 -24.48 -0.48
CA ASP A 12 28.38 -23.39 -0.30
C ASP A 12 28.20 -22.31 -1.38
N ALA A 13 27.81 -22.67 -2.61
CA ALA A 13 27.42 -21.73 -3.66
C ALA A 13 26.10 -20.99 -3.34
N PHE A 14 25.12 -21.68 -2.77
CA PHE A 14 23.86 -21.05 -2.33
C PHE A 14 24.09 -20.04 -1.21
N LEU A 15 24.90 -20.40 -0.20
CA LEU A 15 25.28 -19.51 0.90
C LEU A 15 26.22 -18.38 0.44
N ALA A 16 27.02 -18.58 -0.59
CA ALA A 16 27.82 -17.52 -1.20
C ALA A 16 26.96 -16.54 -2.03
N ASN A 17 25.77 -16.97 -2.46
CA ASN A 17 24.85 -16.18 -3.28
C ASN A 17 23.77 -15.46 -2.46
N THR A 18 23.80 -15.56 -1.12
CA THR A 18 23.07 -14.64 -0.25
C THR A 18 23.88 -13.36 -0.10
N ALA A 19 23.88 -12.53 -1.14
CA ALA A 19 24.50 -11.21 -1.07
C ALA A 19 23.76 -10.35 -0.03
N ASP A 20 24.52 -9.63 0.81
CA ASP A 20 23.95 -8.67 1.74
C ASP A 20 23.20 -7.57 0.98
N LEU A 21 21.98 -7.25 1.43
CA LEU A 21 21.21 -6.15 0.86
C LEU A 21 21.82 -4.81 1.32
N CYS A 22 22.32 -4.03 0.38
CA CYS A 22 22.90 -2.70 0.63
C CYS A 22 22.08 -1.62 -0.09
N PHE A 23 21.80 -0.49 0.57
CA PHE A 23 21.09 0.64 -0.05
C PHE A 23 21.80 1.25 -1.26
N ALA A 24 23.13 1.13 -1.35
CA ALA A 24 23.89 1.58 -2.50
C ALA A 24 23.82 0.62 -3.70
N SER A 25 23.31 -0.60 -3.50
CA SER A 25 23.15 -1.57 -4.59
C SER A 25 22.03 -1.17 -5.53
N LEU A 26 22.26 -1.32 -6.84
CA LEU A 26 21.24 -1.11 -7.87
C LEU A 26 20.07 -2.09 -7.77
N GLU A 27 20.29 -3.25 -7.15
CA GLU A 27 19.26 -4.26 -6.89
C GLU A 27 18.40 -3.93 -5.66
N CYS A 28 18.79 -2.93 -4.86
CA CYS A 28 18.04 -2.54 -3.66
C CYS A 28 16.83 -1.66 -4.03
N ASN A 29 15.65 -2.26 -4.06
CA ASN A 29 14.41 -1.58 -4.41
C ASN A 29 13.64 -0.99 -3.20
N VAL A 30 14.22 -0.96 -2.00
CA VAL A 30 13.52 -0.57 -0.76
C VAL A 30 12.90 0.84 -0.86
N ALA A 31 13.59 1.79 -1.50
CA ALA A 31 13.08 3.15 -1.66
C ALA A 31 11.80 3.23 -2.52
N ALA A 32 11.65 2.33 -3.50
CA ALA A 32 10.50 2.27 -4.40
C ALA A 32 9.27 1.59 -3.77
N ARG A 33 9.45 0.88 -2.64
CA ARG A 33 8.36 0.18 -1.97
C ARG A 33 7.34 1.15 -1.39
N MET A 34 6.08 0.73 -1.46
CA MET A 34 4.96 1.48 -0.94
C MET A 34 4.97 1.49 0.59
N LYS A 35 4.62 2.64 1.15
CA LYS A 35 4.58 2.91 2.59
C LYS A 35 3.15 3.20 2.99
N PHE A 36 2.75 2.80 4.18
CA PHE A 36 1.44 3.12 4.73
C PHE A 36 1.58 4.12 5.86
N ASN A 37 0.84 5.22 5.79
CA ASN A 37 0.79 6.23 6.84
C ASN A 37 -0.65 6.36 7.36
N PHE A 38 -0.82 6.26 8.68
CA PHE A 38 -2.12 6.26 9.33
C PHE A 38 -2.47 7.60 10.00
N SER A 39 -1.68 8.66 9.77
CA SER A 39 -1.90 9.98 10.39
C SER A 39 -3.17 10.70 9.94
N PHE A 40 -3.88 10.19 8.92
CA PHE A 40 -5.11 10.76 8.37
C PHE A 40 -6.34 9.87 8.59
N VAL A 41 -6.23 8.80 9.39
CA VAL A 41 -7.35 7.94 9.70
C VAL A 41 -8.48 8.76 10.33
N CYS A 42 -9.68 8.57 9.79
CA CYS A 42 -10.88 9.33 10.13
C CYS A 42 -11.94 8.36 10.67
N ASP A 43 -12.13 8.37 11.98
CA ASP A 43 -13.01 7.42 12.69
C ASP A 43 -14.46 7.94 12.86
N ASP A 44 -14.80 9.08 12.27
CA ASP A 44 -16.09 9.78 12.45
C ASP A 44 -17.12 9.53 11.33
N GLN A 45 -16.87 8.53 10.47
CA GLN A 45 -17.72 8.20 9.31
C GLN A 45 -18.47 6.87 9.47
N GLU A 46 -18.65 6.36 10.68
CA GLU A 46 -19.32 5.09 10.95
C GLU A 46 -20.72 5.00 10.37
N GLN A 47 -21.50 6.07 10.54
CA GLN A 47 -22.83 6.25 9.97
C GLN A 47 -22.88 6.15 8.45
N ASN A 48 -21.74 6.32 7.78
CA ASN A 48 -21.60 6.25 6.33
C ASN A 48 -21.05 4.90 5.85
N GLY A 49 -20.88 3.93 6.75
CA GLY A 49 -20.44 2.56 6.43
C GLY A 49 -18.92 2.36 6.43
N PHE A 50 -18.17 3.22 7.12
CA PHE A 50 -16.73 3.08 7.33
C PHE A 50 -16.45 2.62 8.76
N THR A 51 -15.41 1.83 8.99
CA THR A 51 -15.19 1.22 10.32
C THR A 51 -13.89 1.70 10.94
N PRO A 52 -13.91 2.33 12.12
CA PRO A 52 -12.71 2.63 12.88
C PRO A 52 -11.86 1.39 13.12
N PHE A 53 -10.54 1.54 13.08
CA PHE A 53 -9.63 0.40 13.25
C PHE A 53 -9.86 -0.34 14.58
N CYS A 54 -10.23 0.40 15.64
CA CYS A 54 -10.51 -0.19 16.95
C CYS A 54 -11.72 -1.13 16.96
N LYS A 55 -12.70 -0.91 16.08
CA LYS A 55 -13.95 -1.69 15.98
C LYS A 55 -13.86 -2.90 15.05
N LEU A 56 -12.76 -3.07 14.32
CA LEU A 56 -12.52 -4.29 13.56
C LEU A 56 -12.39 -5.50 14.49
N SER A 57 -12.90 -6.64 14.04
CA SER A 57 -12.67 -7.94 14.70
C SER A 57 -11.18 -8.30 14.68
N GLN A 58 -10.76 -9.25 15.52
CA GLN A 58 -9.36 -9.70 15.52
C GLN A 58 -8.97 -10.29 14.15
N GLU A 59 -9.85 -11.11 13.56
CA GLU A 59 -9.63 -11.70 12.24
C GLU A 59 -9.47 -10.64 11.15
N GLN A 60 -10.29 -9.58 11.18
CA GLN A 60 -10.17 -8.47 10.24
C GLN A 60 -8.85 -7.71 10.44
N LYS A 61 -8.41 -7.49 11.68
CA LYS A 61 -7.13 -6.86 11.98
C LYS A 61 -5.97 -7.70 11.44
N ASP A 62 -5.99 -9.01 11.67
CA ASP A 62 -4.95 -9.93 11.19
C ASP A 62 -4.89 -9.95 9.66
N MET A 63 -6.06 -9.97 8.99
CA MET A 63 -6.15 -9.87 7.53
C MET A 63 -5.58 -8.53 7.03
N VAL A 64 -5.97 -7.41 7.64
CA VAL A 64 -5.45 -6.08 7.28
C VAL A 64 -3.94 -6.04 7.43
N PHE A 65 -3.39 -6.46 8.58
CA PHE A 65 -1.95 -6.47 8.80
C PHE A 65 -1.20 -7.38 7.82
N GLY A 66 -1.72 -8.59 7.56
CA GLY A 66 -1.15 -9.50 6.57
C GLY A 66 -1.10 -8.87 5.18
N LYS A 67 -2.18 -8.19 4.77
CA LYS A 67 -2.24 -7.49 3.48
C LYS A 67 -1.32 -6.28 3.42
N LEU A 68 -1.21 -5.49 4.49
CA LEU A 68 -0.25 -4.38 4.55
C LEU A 68 1.20 -4.89 4.38
N GLN A 69 1.55 -6.01 5.02
CA GLN A 69 2.86 -6.64 4.86
C GLN A 69 3.11 -7.18 3.45
N GLU A 70 2.10 -7.77 2.82
CA GLU A 70 2.19 -8.26 1.43
C GLU A 70 2.39 -7.09 0.47
N LEU A 71 1.53 -6.08 0.55
CA LEU A 71 1.44 -4.99 -0.42
C LEU A 71 2.60 -3.98 -0.29
N SER A 72 3.15 -3.79 0.91
CA SER A 72 4.34 -2.96 1.13
C SER A 72 5.62 -3.52 0.47
N ARG A 73 5.57 -4.71 -0.13
CA ARG A 73 6.68 -5.25 -0.94
C ARG A 73 6.71 -4.69 -2.35
N HIS A 74 5.61 -4.08 -2.79
CA HIS A 74 5.43 -3.52 -4.11
C HIS A 74 5.47 -2.00 -4.09
N SER A 75 5.80 -1.39 -5.21
CA SER A 75 5.63 0.05 -5.47
C SER A 75 4.18 0.39 -5.81
N ARG A 76 3.82 1.67 -5.73
CA ARG A 76 2.51 2.17 -6.20
C ARG A 76 2.24 1.72 -7.65
N ALA A 77 3.21 1.92 -8.53
CA ALA A 77 3.08 1.63 -9.95
C ALA A 77 2.87 0.13 -10.27
N GLU A 78 3.43 -0.77 -9.46
CA GLU A 78 3.20 -2.20 -9.60
C GLU A 78 1.78 -2.58 -9.14
N LEU A 79 1.31 -2.03 -8.03
CA LEU A 79 -0.03 -2.31 -7.51
C LEU A 79 -1.15 -1.75 -8.41
N GLU A 80 -0.92 -0.63 -9.09
CA GLU A 80 -1.83 -0.10 -10.12
C GLU A 80 -1.97 -1.04 -11.32
N LYS A 81 -0.96 -1.87 -11.60
CA LYS A 81 -0.96 -2.83 -12.72
C LYS A 81 -1.33 -4.25 -12.29
N MET A 82 -1.26 -4.53 -10.99
CA MET A 82 -1.51 -5.85 -10.43
C MET A 82 -2.99 -6.21 -10.59
N PRO A 83 -3.33 -7.22 -11.41
CA PRO A 83 -4.72 -7.56 -11.65
C PRO A 83 -5.32 -8.35 -10.50
N ILE A 84 -6.62 -8.15 -10.26
CA ILE A 84 -7.43 -8.94 -9.34
C ILE A 84 -8.74 -9.35 -10.03
N GLY A 85 -9.23 -10.54 -9.71
CA GLY A 85 -10.38 -11.15 -10.37
C GLY A 85 -10.05 -11.73 -11.74
N SER A 86 -11.08 -12.14 -12.48
CA SER A 86 -10.93 -12.84 -13.76
C SER A 86 -11.96 -12.36 -14.80
N GLY A 87 -11.64 -12.58 -16.07
CA GLY A 87 -12.53 -12.29 -17.20
C GLY A 87 -13.00 -10.83 -17.25
N LYS A 88 -14.31 -10.63 -17.42
CA LYS A 88 -14.94 -9.30 -17.54
C LYS A 88 -14.92 -8.47 -16.26
N HIS A 89 -14.63 -9.09 -15.10
CA HIS A 89 -14.56 -8.42 -13.80
C HIS A 89 -13.11 -8.17 -13.34
N ARG A 90 -12.14 -8.28 -14.26
CA ARG A 90 -10.75 -7.98 -13.97
C ARG A 90 -10.60 -6.51 -13.58
N GLN A 91 -10.10 -6.29 -12.37
CA GLN A 91 -9.75 -4.98 -11.83
C GLN A 91 -8.29 -4.97 -11.40
N THR A 92 -7.85 -3.91 -10.76
CA THR A 92 -6.51 -3.79 -10.18
C THR A 92 -6.58 -3.73 -8.66
N VAL A 93 -5.49 -4.13 -8.00
CA VAL A 93 -5.40 -4.07 -6.53
C VAL A 93 -5.49 -2.62 -6.04
N LEU A 94 -4.81 -1.70 -6.74
CA LEU A 94 -4.85 -0.27 -6.47
C LEU A 94 -5.57 0.45 -7.61
N ALA A 95 -6.51 1.32 -7.25
CA ALA A 95 -7.11 2.28 -8.16
C ALA A 95 -6.89 3.69 -7.63
N VAL A 96 -6.30 4.55 -8.47
CA VAL A 96 -6.05 5.96 -8.16
C VAL A 96 -7.02 6.84 -8.92
N TYR A 97 -7.59 7.79 -8.21
CA TYR A 97 -8.50 8.84 -8.61
C TYR A 97 -7.78 10.19 -8.38
N ARG A 98 -7.91 11.14 -9.30
CA ARG A 98 -7.35 12.48 -9.07
C ARG A 98 -8.18 13.26 -8.05
N ASP A 99 -9.50 13.08 -8.11
CA ASP A 99 -10.46 13.78 -7.27
C ASP A 99 -11.11 12.83 -6.26
N PHE A 100 -11.68 13.43 -5.21
CA PHE A 100 -12.53 12.68 -4.29
C PHE A 100 -13.71 12.07 -5.04
N PRO A 101 -13.99 10.76 -4.90
CA PRO A 101 -15.06 10.10 -5.62
C PRO A 101 -16.42 10.80 -5.50
N ALA A 102 -17.12 11.00 -6.62
CA ALA A 102 -18.45 11.60 -6.60
C ALA A 102 -19.53 10.62 -6.10
N ASN A 103 -19.41 9.33 -6.43
CA ASN A 103 -20.34 8.28 -6.00
C ASN A 103 -19.82 7.53 -4.78
N THR A 104 -19.78 8.25 -3.65
CA THR A 104 -19.29 7.73 -2.37
C THR A 104 -20.26 8.09 -1.27
N LYS A 105 -20.33 7.25 -0.23
CA LYS A 105 -21.02 7.61 1.01
C LYS A 105 -20.15 8.44 1.95
N ALA A 106 -18.84 8.50 1.70
CA ALA A 106 -17.92 9.26 2.56
C ALA A 106 -18.13 10.76 2.42
N VAL A 107 -17.94 11.49 3.52
CA VAL A 107 -17.74 12.94 3.47
C VAL A 107 -16.24 13.22 3.42
N ARG A 108 -15.80 14.06 2.47
CA ARG A 108 -14.40 14.42 2.30
C ARG A 108 -13.87 15.11 3.58
N PRO A 109 -12.85 14.55 4.27
CA PRO A 109 -12.30 15.17 5.47
C PRO A 109 -11.54 16.46 5.11
N LYS A 110 -11.73 17.52 5.89
CA LYS A 110 -11.05 18.81 5.69
C LYS A 110 -9.54 18.75 5.94
N SER A 111 -9.08 17.74 6.68
CA SER A 111 -7.67 17.52 6.99
C SER A 111 -6.88 17.03 5.78
N VAL A 112 -7.52 16.39 4.80
CA VAL A 112 -6.84 15.86 3.60
C VAL A 112 -6.57 17.00 2.61
N PRO A 113 -5.35 17.09 2.04
CA PRO A 113 -5.03 18.10 1.03
C PRO A 113 -6.03 18.11 -0.15
N VAL A 114 -6.28 19.30 -0.70
CA VAL A 114 -7.26 19.53 -1.79
C VAL A 114 -6.82 18.95 -3.12
N ASP A 115 -5.52 18.83 -3.31
CA ASP A 115 -4.83 18.38 -4.51
C ASP A 115 -4.32 16.93 -4.38
N ALA A 116 -4.76 16.18 -3.37
CA ALA A 116 -4.33 14.81 -3.16
C ALA A 116 -4.92 13.83 -4.19
N ASP A 117 -4.09 12.90 -4.68
CA ASP A 117 -4.54 11.77 -5.51
C ASP A 117 -5.28 10.76 -4.64
N TRP A 118 -6.60 10.83 -4.58
CA TRP A 118 -7.42 9.84 -3.86
C TRP A 118 -7.25 8.44 -4.43
N ALA A 119 -7.31 7.42 -3.60
CA ALA A 119 -7.15 6.06 -4.08
C ALA A 119 -7.86 5.07 -3.17
N ARG A 120 -8.15 3.90 -3.75
CA ARG A 120 -8.62 2.74 -3.00
C ARG A 120 -7.70 1.56 -3.26
N LEU A 121 -7.49 0.80 -2.20
CA LEU A 121 -6.67 -0.39 -2.21
C LEU A 121 -7.54 -1.56 -1.74
N ARG A 122 -7.65 -2.60 -2.56
CA ARG A 122 -8.42 -3.81 -2.25
C ARG A 122 -7.57 -4.75 -1.39
N LEU A 123 -8.11 -5.16 -0.24
CA LEU A 123 -7.48 -6.15 0.64
C LEU A 123 -8.06 -7.54 0.35
N GLU A 124 -9.39 -7.63 0.30
CA GLU A 124 -10.18 -8.82 -0.05
C GLU A 124 -11.45 -8.41 -0.80
N SER A 125 -12.33 -9.38 -1.13
CA SER A 125 -13.58 -9.23 -1.90
C SER A 125 -14.15 -7.81 -1.83
N ASP A 126 -14.67 -7.45 -0.64
CA ASP A 126 -15.23 -6.12 -0.38
C ASP A 126 -14.43 -5.25 0.58
N PHE A 127 -13.40 -5.80 1.20
CA PHE A 127 -12.63 -5.04 2.16
C PHE A 127 -11.59 -4.16 1.46
N ARG A 128 -11.66 -2.85 1.71
CA ARG A 128 -10.81 -1.84 1.08
C ARG A 128 -10.20 -0.90 2.11
N LEU A 129 -9.01 -0.42 1.82
CA LEU A 129 -8.47 0.80 2.43
C LEU A 129 -8.68 1.94 1.45
N CYS A 130 -9.11 3.08 1.96
CA CYS A 130 -9.31 4.29 1.16
C CYS A 130 -8.44 5.39 1.73
N GLY A 131 -7.84 6.16 0.84
CA GLY A 131 -6.80 7.08 1.23
C GLY A 131 -6.33 7.91 0.06
N PHE A 132 -5.11 8.40 0.13
CA PHE A 132 -4.54 9.20 -0.93
C PHE A 132 -3.03 9.05 -1.04
N PHE A 133 -2.50 9.49 -2.17
CA PHE A 133 -1.07 9.71 -2.38
C PHE A 133 -0.77 11.19 -2.56
N VAL A 134 0.50 11.53 -2.37
CA VAL A 134 1.02 12.76 -2.96
C VAL A 134 0.92 12.67 -4.50
N PRO A 135 0.48 13.72 -5.20
CA PRO A 135 0.47 13.77 -6.66
C PRO A 135 1.81 13.40 -7.27
N SER A 136 1.77 12.61 -8.35
CA SER A 136 3.00 12.12 -8.99
C SER A 136 3.88 13.25 -9.54
N GLU A 137 3.29 14.41 -9.84
CA GLU A 137 3.95 15.62 -10.30
C GLU A 137 4.80 16.28 -9.22
N LEU A 138 4.61 15.91 -7.94
CA LEU A 138 5.38 16.43 -6.82
C LEU A 138 6.53 15.52 -6.40
N GLU A 139 6.63 14.30 -6.95
CA GLU A 139 7.67 13.32 -6.62
C GLU A 139 9.07 13.93 -6.63
N GLY A 140 9.82 13.74 -5.54
CA GLY A 140 11.19 14.21 -5.40
C GLY A 140 11.36 15.73 -5.24
N LYS A 141 10.28 16.53 -5.38
CA LYS A 141 10.33 17.97 -5.08
C LYS A 141 10.50 18.18 -3.59
N GLU A 142 11.30 19.17 -3.22
CA GLU A 142 11.52 19.54 -1.83
C GLU A 142 10.37 20.40 -1.32
N HIS A 143 9.83 20.04 -0.16
CA HIS A 143 8.86 20.88 0.54
C HIS A 143 9.56 22.14 1.04
N GLY A 144 9.06 23.31 0.62
CA GLY A 144 9.77 24.59 0.76
C GLY A 144 10.10 25.04 2.19
N LYS A 145 9.49 24.44 3.21
CA LYS A 145 9.79 24.74 4.63
C LYS A 145 10.64 23.68 5.32
N SER A 146 10.41 22.40 5.04
CA SER A 146 11.08 21.31 5.75
C SER A 146 12.32 20.80 5.04
N GLY A 147 12.48 21.09 3.74
CA GLY A 147 13.53 20.52 2.90
C GLY A 147 13.35 19.02 2.63
N ILE A 148 12.28 18.41 3.13
CA ILE A 148 11.97 17.00 2.92
C ILE A 148 11.35 16.82 1.53
N ARG A 149 11.78 15.79 0.81
CA ARG A 149 11.25 15.46 -0.52
C ARG A 149 9.94 14.70 -0.42
N PHE A 150 9.02 15.01 -1.33
CA PHE A 150 7.79 14.25 -1.48
C PHE A 150 8.05 12.85 -2.02
N ASP A 151 7.30 11.88 -1.52
CA ASP A 151 7.31 10.48 -1.95
C ASP A 151 5.90 10.03 -2.35
N LYS A 152 5.70 9.79 -3.64
CA LYS A 152 4.45 9.33 -4.24
C LYS A 152 4.12 7.88 -3.89
N ASN A 153 5.03 7.12 -3.28
CA ASN A 153 4.81 5.76 -2.83
C ASN A 153 4.28 5.69 -1.38
N THR A 154 4.01 6.82 -0.72
CA THR A 154 3.34 6.81 0.58
C THR A 154 1.83 6.90 0.41
N PHE A 155 1.13 5.83 0.76
CA PHE A 155 -0.33 5.78 0.84
C PHE A 155 -0.76 6.23 2.24
N TYR A 156 -1.46 7.36 2.29
CA TYR A 156 -2.04 7.91 3.52
C TYR A 156 -3.44 7.33 3.69
N VAL A 157 -3.59 6.41 4.63
CA VAL A 157 -4.86 5.75 4.94
C VAL A 157 -5.79 6.75 5.62
N VAL A 158 -7.02 6.84 5.13
CA VAL A 158 -8.07 7.74 5.65
C VAL A 158 -9.26 6.94 6.16
N PHE A 159 -9.76 5.99 5.38
CA PHE A 159 -10.91 5.17 5.75
C PHE A 159 -10.61 3.68 5.60
N ILE A 160 -11.31 2.91 6.42
CA ILE A 160 -11.42 1.46 6.28
C ILE A 160 -12.85 1.19 5.82
N ASP A 161 -12.98 0.53 4.67
CA ASP A 161 -14.24 0.32 3.97
C ASP A 161 -14.48 -1.19 3.79
N PRO A 162 -15.21 -1.83 4.72
CA PRO A 162 -15.50 -3.26 4.62
C PRO A 162 -16.52 -3.62 3.54
N GLU A 163 -17.30 -2.64 3.03
CA GLU A 163 -18.54 -2.88 2.27
C GLU A 163 -18.66 -2.04 0.98
N HIS A 164 -17.54 -1.65 0.36
CA HIS A 164 -17.54 -0.92 -0.92
C HIS A 164 -18.19 0.47 -0.92
N ASN A 165 -18.27 1.15 0.22
CA ASN A 165 -18.95 2.42 0.34
C ASN A 165 -18.15 3.61 -0.23
N PHE A 166 -16.84 3.46 -0.49
CA PHE A 166 -15.99 4.56 -0.94
C PHE A 166 -16.12 4.91 -2.43
N TYR A 167 -16.36 3.94 -3.30
CA TYR A 167 -16.59 4.16 -4.73
C TYR A 167 -17.62 3.15 -5.18
N GLN A 168 -18.88 3.56 -5.17
CA GLN A 168 -19.99 2.71 -5.56
C GLN A 168 -20.07 2.67 -7.09
N THR A 169 -20.14 1.46 -7.63
CA THR A 169 -20.30 1.20 -9.07
C THR A 169 -21.73 0.85 -9.39
#